data_AF-A0A3C1ZFR3-F1
#
_entry.id   AF-A0A3C1ZFR3-F1
#
_cell.length_a   1.000
_cell.length_b   1.000
_cell.length_c   1.000
_cell.angle_alpha   90.00
_cell.angle_beta   90.00
_cell.angle_gamma   90.00
#
_symmetry.space_group_name_H-M   'P 1'
#
loop_
_entity.id
_entity.type
_entity.pdbx_description
1 polymer ?
#
loop_
_entity_poly.entity_id
_entity_poly.type
_entity_poly.pdbx_seq_one_letter_code
_entity_poly.pdbx_strand_id
1 'polypeptide(L)'
;MTSYKDLGLSNTVDLFAKAVAGGYALPAYNFNNMEQMQAIIQACVETRSPVILQVSSGARKYANSTLLRNMAKGAVEYARELGQPIPIVLHLDHGDSYELCVDCIENGFS
;
A
#
# COMPACT_ATOMS: atom_id res chain seq x y z
N MET A 1 -5.11 13.02 -12.00
CA MET A 1 -5.31 11.66 -11.49
C MET A 1 -4.02 10.88 -11.69
N THR A 2 -3.43 10.36 -10.63
CA THR A 2 -2.29 9.43 -10.70
C THR A 2 -2.81 8.02 -10.59
N SER A 3 -2.52 7.16 -11.58
CA SER A 3 -2.92 5.75 -11.49
C SER A 3 -2.01 5.02 -10.52
N TYR A 4 -2.57 4.13 -9.69
CA TYR A 4 -1.77 3.27 -8.82
C TYR A 4 -0.76 2.42 -9.61
N LYS A 5 -1.08 2.10 -10.88
CA LYS A 5 -0.19 1.38 -11.79
C LYS A 5 1.07 2.17 -12.12
N ASP A 6 0.97 3.50 -12.20
CA ASP A 6 2.12 4.39 -12.46
C ASP A 6 3.08 4.42 -11.28
N LEU A 7 2.58 4.08 -10.08
CA LEU A 7 3.36 3.93 -8.85
C LEU A 7 3.91 2.50 -8.67
N GLY A 8 3.54 1.57 -9.57
CA GLY A 8 3.90 0.15 -9.48
C GLY A 8 3.13 -0.63 -8.40
N LEU A 9 2.02 -0.09 -7.91
CA LEU A 9 1.16 -0.76 -6.92
C LEU A 9 0.26 -1.82 -7.60
N SER A 10 -0.28 -2.72 -6.78
CA SER A 10 -1.25 -3.76 -7.14
C SER A 10 -2.64 -3.41 -6.60
N ASN A 11 -3.71 -4.00 -7.14
CA ASN A 11 -5.04 -3.88 -6.54
C ASN A 11 -5.34 -5.08 -5.63
N THR A 12 -6.34 -4.91 -4.75
CA THR A 12 -6.75 -5.98 -3.82
C THR A 12 -7.60 -7.07 -4.47
N VAL A 13 -8.30 -6.80 -5.57
CA VAL A 13 -9.26 -7.72 -6.20
C VAL A 13 -8.60 -9.05 -6.57
N ASP A 14 -7.52 -9.00 -7.35
CA ASP A 14 -6.82 -10.22 -7.79
C ASP A 14 -6.05 -10.90 -6.65
N LEU A 15 -5.57 -10.11 -5.69
CA LEU A 15 -4.86 -10.64 -4.51
C LEU A 15 -5.80 -11.41 -3.60
N PHE A 16 -6.99 -10.89 -3.28
CA PHE A 16 -7.97 -11.60 -2.48
C PHE A 16 -8.49 -12.85 -3.18
N ALA A 17 -8.71 -12.81 -4.50
CA ALA A 17 -9.10 -14.00 -5.26
C ALA A 17 -8.06 -15.14 -5.10
N LYS A 18 -6.76 -14.81 -5.21
CA LYS A 18 -5.66 -15.78 -4.98
C LYS A 18 -5.57 -16.24 -3.53
N ALA A 19 -5.77 -15.34 -2.57
CA ALA A 19 -5.71 -15.64 -1.14
C ALA A 19 -6.81 -16.60 -0.71
N VAL A 20 -8.06 -16.34 -1.12
CA VAL A 20 -9.21 -17.20 -0.85
C VAL A 20 -9.02 -18.58 -1.49
N ALA A 21 -8.62 -18.62 -2.77
CA ALA A 21 -8.38 -19.89 -3.46
C ALA A 21 -7.21 -20.70 -2.86
N GLY A 22 -6.19 -20.00 -2.35
CA GLY A 22 -5.01 -20.61 -1.74
C GLY A 22 -5.15 -20.90 -0.25
N GLY A 23 -6.27 -20.53 0.40
CA GLY A 23 -6.49 -20.77 1.82
C GLY A 23 -5.56 -19.98 2.75
N TYR A 24 -5.15 -18.76 2.37
CA TYR A 24 -4.30 -17.89 3.19
C TYR A 24 -4.87 -16.48 3.34
N ALA A 25 -4.35 -15.73 4.30
CA ALA A 25 -4.71 -14.34 4.55
C ALA A 25 -3.65 -13.38 4.00
N LEU A 26 -4.07 -12.17 3.64
CA LEU A 26 -3.17 -11.07 3.28
C LEU A 26 -2.96 -10.17 4.49
N PRO A 27 -1.70 -9.85 4.86
CA PRO A 27 -1.46 -8.91 5.94
C PRO A 27 -1.78 -7.48 5.49
N ALA A 28 -2.51 -6.75 6.34
CA ALA A 28 -2.72 -5.33 6.20
C ALA A 28 -2.12 -4.60 7.41
N TYR A 29 -1.09 -3.80 7.15
CA TYR A 29 -0.33 -3.10 8.18
C TYR A 29 -0.52 -1.60 8.07
N ASN A 30 -0.94 -0.97 9.16
CA ASN A 30 -0.90 0.47 9.24
C ASN A 30 0.55 0.96 9.33
N PHE A 31 0.85 2.06 8.66
CA PHE A 31 2.11 2.78 8.84
C PHE A 31 1.83 4.27 9.04
N ASN A 32 2.71 4.93 9.81
CA ASN A 32 2.58 6.34 10.17
C ASN A 32 3.87 7.14 9.90
N ASN A 33 4.97 6.45 9.59
CA ASN A 33 6.26 7.05 9.26
C ASN A 33 7.06 6.14 8.31
N MET A 34 8.25 6.60 7.94
CA MET A 34 9.14 5.91 7.01
C MET A 34 9.69 4.61 7.59
N GLU A 35 10.07 4.61 8.87
CA GLU A 35 10.71 3.48 9.54
C GLU A 35 9.76 2.28 9.64
N GLN A 36 8.47 2.53 9.94
CA GLN A 36 7.44 1.48 9.92
C GLN A 36 7.27 0.90 8.52
N MET A 37 7.21 1.76 7.49
CA MET A 37 7.10 1.31 6.11
C MET A 37 8.30 0.45 5.70
N GLN A 38 9.52 0.86 6.03
CA GLN A 38 10.74 0.10 5.74
C GLN A 38 10.72 -1.27 6.40
N ALA A 39 10.36 -1.35 7.70
CA ALA A 39 10.28 -2.61 8.42
C ALA A 39 9.24 -3.56 7.82
N ILE A 40 8.07 -3.04 7.45
CA ILE A 40 7.01 -3.83 6.79
C ILE A 40 7.50 -4.37 5.44
N ILE A 41 8.06 -3.51 4.59
CA ILE A 41 8.52 -3.90 3.25
C ILE A 41 9.65 -4.93 3.36
N GLN A 42 10.63 -4.70 4.23
CA GLN A 42 11.74 -5.63 4.43
C GLN A 42 11.24 -7.02 4.83
N ALA A 43 10.36 -7.11 5.85
CA ALA A 43 9.81 -8.38 6.29
C ALA A 43 8.97 -9.08 5.21
N CYS A 44 8.20 -8.33 4.43
CA CYS A 44 7.37 -8.90 3.35
C CYS A 44 8.23 -9.39 2.18
N VAL A 45 9.34 -8.71 1.86
CA VAL A 45 10.30 -9.17 0.85
C VAL A 45 10.99 -10.46 1.31
N GLU A 46 11.48 -10.50 2.55
CA GLU A 46 12.13 -11.69 3.13
C GLU A 46 11.21 -12.92 3.15
N THR A 47 9.93 -12.72 3.43
CA THR A 47 8.91 -13.78 3.48
C THR A 47 8.21 -14.03 2.14
N ARG A 48 8.53 -13.25 1.10
CA ARG A 48 7.89 -13.29 -0.22
C ARG A 48 6.36 -13.11 -0.14
N SER A 49 5.89 -12.32 0.82
CA SER A 49 4.48 -12.06 1.04
C SER A 49 4.01 -10.82 0.27
N PRO A 50 2.81 -10.84 -0.35
CA PRO A 50 2.13 -9.60 -0.69
C PRO A 50 1.79 -8.81 0.58
N VAL A 51 1.58 -7.50 0.43
CA VAL A 51 1.26 -6.62 1.56
C VAL A 51 0.25 -5.54 1.19
N ILE A 52 -0.65 -5.26 2.13
CA ILE A 52 -1.53 -4.10 2.09
C ILE A 52 -0.98 -3.06 3.08
N LEU A 53 -0.42 -1.98 2.54
CA LEU A 53 -0.02 -0.81 3.34
C LEU A 53 -1.24 0.08 3.51
N GLN A 54 -1.74 0.21 4.74
CA GLN A 54 -2.98 0.94 5.00
C GLN A 54 -2.75 2.22 5.81
N VAL A 55 -3.50 3.26 5.47
CA VAL A 55 -3.34 4.60 6.04
C VAL A 55 -4.70 5.05 6.56
N SER A 56 -4.74 5.43 7.84
CA SER A 56 -5.95 5.99 8.44
C SER A 56 -6.17 7.44 7.98
N SER A 57 -7.41 7.92 8.10
CA SER A 57 -7.74 9.32 7.84
C SER A 57 -6.87 10.29 8.66
N GLY A 58 -6.53 9.93 9.90
CA GLY A 58 -5.64 10.69 10.78
C GLY A 58 -4.19 10.75 10.27
N ALA A 59 -3.61 9.61 9.90
CA ALA A 59 -2.26 9.52 9.37
C ALA A 59 -2.10 10.29 8.05
N ARG A 60 -3.15 10.33 7.22
CA ARG A 60 -3.16 11.09 5.96
C ARG A 60 -3.15 12.59 6.17
N LYS A 61 -3.92 13.10 7.15
CA LYS A 61 -3.90 14.54 7.52
C LYS A 61 -2.50 14.97 7.97
N TYR A 62 -1.77 14.09 8.63
CA TYR A 62 -0.39 14.31 9.05
C TYR A 62 0.61 14.27 7.88
N ALA A 63 0.53 13.24 7.03
CA ALA A 63 1.56 12.94 6.04
C ALA A 63 1.51 13.78 4.75
N ASN A 64 0.44 14.54 4.46
CA ASN A 64 0.17 15.18 3.15
C ASN A 64 0.04 14.15 2.00
N SER A 65 -0.96 14.35 1.12
CA SER A 65 -1.26 13.40 0.04
C SER A 65 -0.10 13.21 -0.96
N THR A 66 0.66 14.26 -1.25
CA THR A 66 1.79 14.21 -2.18
C THR A 66 2.95 13.41 -1.61
N LEU A 67 3.30 13.61 -0.33
CA LEU A 67 4.37 12.85 0.29
C LEU A 67 3.97 11.38 0.43
N LEU A 68 2.73 11.11 0.87
CA LEU A 68 2.22 9.74 0.99
C LEU A 68 2.30 8.96 -0.32
N ARG A 69 1.92 9.59 -1.44
CA ARG A 69 2.05 9.01 -2.77
C ARG A 69 3.51 8.68 -3.13
N ASN A 70 4.44 9.61 -2.85
CA ASN A 70 5.86 9.38 -3.12
C ASN A 70 6.46 8.32 -2.20
N MET A 71 6.02 8.23 -0.94
CA MET A 71 6.41 7.16 -0.04
C MET A 71 5.94 5.79 -0.56
N ALA A 72 4.70 5.69 -1.06
CA ALA A 72 4.20 4.44 -1.65
C ALA A 72 4.99 4.02 -2.90
N LYS A 73 5.35 4.99 -3.77
CA LYS A 73 6.25 4.73 -4.90
C LYS A 73 7.63 4.25 -4.42
N GLY A 74 8.19 4.93 -3.42
CA GLY A 74 9.45 4.55 -2.80
C GLY A 74 9.41 3.16 -2.16
N ALA A 75 8.29 2.75 -1.58
CA ALA A 75 8.11 1.39 -1.04
C ALA A 75 8.24 0.31 -2.12
N VAL A 76 7.67 0.56 -3.30
CA VAL A 76 7.78 -0.33 -4.46
C VAL A 76 9.21 -0.39 -4.99
N GLU A 77 9.87 0.75 -5.11
CA GLU A 77 11.27 0.83 -5.53
C GLU A 77 12.20 0.13 -4.52
N TYR A 78 12.00 0.38 -3.22
CA TYR A 78 12.75 -0.25 -2.15
C TYR A 78 12.58 -1.78 -2.13
N ALA A 79 11.36 -2.29 -2.31
CA ALA A 79 11.14 -3.74 -2.42
C ALA A 79 11.91 -4.38 -3.59
N ARG A 80 12.05 -3.65 -4.71
CA ARG A 80 12.87 -4.10 -5.85
C ARG A 80 14.36 -4.07 -5.54
N GLU A 81 14.84 -3.05 -4.84
CA GLU A 81 16.24 -2.94 -4.40
C GLU A 81 16.64 -4.06 -3.43
N LEU A 82 15.72 -4.48 -2.57
CA LEU A 82 15.91 -5.64 -1.67
C LEU A 82 15.97 -6.99 -2.41
N GLY A 83 15.74 -7.01 -3.72
CA GLY A 83 16.04 -8.14 -4.59
C GLY A 83 14.84 -9.00 -5.00
N GLN A 84 13.63 -8.74 -4.51
CA GLN A 84 12.44 -9.45 -4.97
C GLN A 84 11.19 -8.56 -5.00
N PRO A 85 10.58 -8.34 -6.19
CA PRO A 85 9.32 -7.62 -6.26
C PRO A 85 8.20 -8.42 -5.58
N ILE A 86 7.50 -7.78 -4.65
CA ILE A 86 6.28 -8.28 -4.02
C ILE A 86 5.09 -7.39 -4.42
N PRO A 87 3.85 -7.93 -4.47
CA PRO A 87 2.67 -7.10 -4.65
C PRO A 87 2.47 -6.18 -3.43
N ILE A 88 2.42 -4.87 -3.68
CA ILE A 88 2.18 -3.85 -2.66
C ILE A 88 0.92 -3.09 -3.04
N VAL A 89 0.00 -2.96 -2.09
CA VAL A 89 -1.26 -2.21 -2.19
C VAL A 89 -1.18 -1.00 -1.27
N LEU A 90 -1.71 0.15 -1.70
CA LEU A 90 -1.95 1.30 -0.82
C LEU A 90 -3.45 1.45 -0.54
N HIS A 91 -3.85 1.27 0.71
CA HIS A 91 -5.25 1.20 1.14
C HIS A 91 -5.65 2.35 2.07
N LEU A 92 -6.87 2.86 1.88
CA LEU A 92 -7.49 3.84 2.77
C LEU A 92 -8.24 3.07 3.86
N ASP A 93 -7.72 3.12 5.07
CA ASP A 93 -8.33 2.49 6.23
C ASP A 93 -9.44 3.40 6.80
N HIS A 94 -10.61 2.82 7.05
CA HIS A 94 -11.78 3.51 7.62
C HIS A 94 -12.17 4.82 6.91
N GLY A 95 -12.24 4.84 5.57
CA GLY A 95 -12.74 5.98 4.81
C GLY A 95 -14.18 6.36 5.21
N ASP A 96 -14.37 7.58 5.69
CA ASP A 96 -15.62 8.05 6.33
C ASP A 96 -16.48 8.97 5.44
N SER A 97 -15.98 9.32 4.25
CA SER A 97 -16.65 10.20 3.30
C SER A 97 -16.35 9.82 1.85
N TYR A 98 -17.29 10.13 0.96
CA TYR A 98 -17.13 9.89 -0.47
C TYR A 98 -15.94 10.67 -1.04
N GLU A 99 -15.82 11.94 -0.64
CA GLU A 99 -14.77 12.86 -1.08
C GLU A 99 -13.39 12.34 -0.71
N LEU A 100 -13.23 11.78 0.49
CA LEU A 100 -11.98 11.17 0.93
C LEU A 100 -11.61 9.94 0.09
N CYS A 101 -12.58 9.07 -0.19
CA CYS A 101 -12.37 7.91 -1.05
C CYS A 101 -11.93 8.33 -2.47
N VAL A 102 -12.60 9.33 -3.06
CA VAL A 102 -12.24 9.88 -4.37
C VAL A 102 -10.82 10.46 -4.36
N ASP A 103 -10.49 11.30 -3.37
CA ASP A 103 -9.17 11.91 -3.25
C ASP A 103 -8.05 10.85 -3.08
N CYS A 104 -8.30 9.77 -2.34
CA CYS A 104 -7.37 8.63 -2.26
C CYS A 104 -7.18 7.95 -3.63
N ILE A 105 -8.27 7.66 -4.35
CA ILE A 105 -8.21 7.06 -5.69
C ILE A 105 -7.43 7.98 -6.66
N GLU A 106 -7.67 9.29 -6.62
CA GLU A 106 -6.99 10.26 -7.47
C GLU A 106 -5.48 10.38 -7.20
N ASN A 107 -5.05 10.02 -5.99
CA ASN A 107 -3.65 9.99 -5.55
C ASN A 107 -3.00 8.60 -5.65
N GLY A 108 -3.65 7.63 -6.26
CA GLY A 108 -3.06 6.32 -6.59
C GLY A 108 -3.21 5.25 -5.52
N PHE A 109 -4.21 5.37 -4.63
CA PHE A 109 -4.65 4.24 -3.81
C PHE A 109 -5.28 3.16 -4.70
N SER A 110 -5.26 1.91 -4.24
CA SER A 110 -5.38 0.71 -5.09
C SER A 110 -6.15 -0.45 -4.47
#